data_AF-A0A1F9B2R8-F1
#
_entry.id   AF-A0A1F9B2R8-F1
#
_cell.length_a   1.000
_cell.length_b   1.000
_cell.length_c   1.000
_cell.angle_alpha   90.00
_cell.angle_beta   90.00
_cell.angle_gamma   90.00
#
_symmetry.space_group_name_H-M   'P 1'
#
loop_
_entity.id
_entity.type
_entity.pdbx_description
1 polymer ?
#
loop_
_entity_poly.entity_id
_entity_poly.type
_entity_poly.pdbx_seq_one_letter_code
_entity_poly.pdbx_strand_id
1 'polypeptide(L)' 'MVRSGVSERMAMKISGHKTRNVFDRYNIVSNQDLKEVAKKKQAYHEKVNAAVEPLHESRGEIIPFNKAQNE' A
#
# COMPACT_ATOMS: atom_id res chain seq x y z
N MET A 1 12.77 -15.26 12.94
CA MET A 1 13.13 -16.29 11.95
C MET A 1 13.36 -15.70 10.57
N VAL A 2 12.33 -15.23 9.86
CA VAL A 2 12.50 -14.68 8.50
C VAL A 2 13.44 -13.47 8.46
N ARG A 3 13.29 -12.52 9.41
CA ARG A 3 14.21 -11.38 9.57
C ARG A 3 15.63 -11.74 9.99
N SER A 4 15.84 -12.94 10.51
CA SER A 4 17.15 -13.46 10.90
C SER A 4 17.83 -14.21 9.75
N GLY A 5 17.30 -14.10 8.51
CA GLY A 5 17.81 -14.76 7.33
C GLY A 5 17.39 -16.23 7.17
N VAL A 6 16.54 -16.77 8.06
CA VAL A 6 16.05 -18.14 7.93
C VAL A 6 15.06 -18.20 6.77
N SER A 7 15.32 -19.10 5.81
CA SER A 7 14.43 -19.27 4.67
C SER A 7 13.02 -19.61 5.13
N GLU A 8 12.05 -19.07 4.41
CA GLU A 8 10.63 -19.21 4.75
C GLU A 8 10.19 -20.66 4.91
N ARG A 9 10.62 -21.54 3.99
CA ARG A 9 10.32 -22.97 4.04
C ARG A 9 10.84 -23.63 5.31
N MET A 10 12.02 -23.20 5.80
CA MET A 10 12.59 -23.69 7.06
C MET A 10 11.84 -23.10 8.26
N ALA A 11 11.48 -21.83 8.21
CA ALA A 11 10.67 -21.19 9.24
C ALA A 11 9.31 -21.89 9.39
N MET A 12 8.64 -22.22 8.29
CA MET A 12 7.38 -22.98 8.28
C MET A 12 7.55 -24.38 8.84
N LYS A 13 8.62 -25.11 8.46
CA LYS A 13 8.90 -26.46 8.97
C LYS A 13 9.14 -26.47 10.48
N ILE A 14 9.91 -25.51 10.98
CA ILE A 14 10.23 -25.38 12.42
C ILE A 14 8.99 -24.97 13.23
N SER A 15 8.20 -24.05 12.71
CA SER A 15 6.98 -23.56 13.38
C SER A 15 5.76 -24.48 13.21
N GLY A 16 5.86 -25.56 12.43
CA GLY A 16 4.79 -26.52 12.22
C GLY A 16 3.66 -26.04 11.29
N HIS A 17 3.89 -24.96 10.53
CA HIS A 17 2.88 -24.41 9.62
C HIS A 17 2.83 -25.19 8.31
N LYS A 18 1.68 -25.82 8.04
CA LYS A 18 1.44 -26.61 6.83
C LYS A 18 1.22 -25.74 5.58
N THR A 19 0.64 -24.55 5.74
CA THR A 19 0.29 -23.66 4.64
C THR A 19 0.80 -22.24 4.90
N ARG A 20 1.12 -21.52 3.82
CA ARG A 20 1.62 -20.15 3.91
C ARG A 20 0.63 -19.22 4.61
N ASN A 21 -0.67 -19.38 4.35
CA ASN A 21 -1.71 -18.58 4.99
C ASN A 21 -1.68 -18.65 6.52
N VAL A 22 -1.43 -19.82 7.11
CA VAL A 22 -1.32 -19.93 8.57
C VAL A 22 -0.04 -19.27 9.07
N PHE A 23 1.08 -19.46 8.35
CA PHE A 23 2.36 -18.82 8.69
C PHE A 23 2.27 -17.29 8.68
N ASP A 24 1.58 -16.72 7.68
CA ASP A 24 1.38 -15.27 7.57
C ASP A 24 0.57 -14.69 8.72
N ARG A 25 -0.48 -15.38 9.17
CA ARG A 25 -1.32 -14.91 10.28
C ARG A 25 -0.55 -14.74 11.60
N TYR A 26 0.47 -15.56 11.82
CA TYR A 26 1.29 -15.50 13.04
C TYR A 26 2.60 -14.75 12.84
N ASN A 27 2.84 -14.18 11.65
CA ASN A 27 3.99 -13.30 11.43
C ASN A 27 3.69 -11.92 12.03
N ILE A 28 3.89 -11.80 13.35
CA ILE A 28 3.68 -10.54 14.07
C ILE A 28 4.70 -9.50 13.58
N VAL A 29 4.19 -8.47 12.90
CA VAL A 29 4.94 -7.30 12.41
C VAL A 29 5.54 -6.52 13.59
N SER A 30 6.75 -5.99 13.43
CA SER A 30 7.38 -5.16 14.47
C SER A 30 7.02 -3.68 14.32
N ASN A 31 7.04 -2.96 15.44
CA ASN A 31 6.89 -1.50 15.48
C ASN A 31 7.88 -0.75 14.57
N GLN A 32 9.08 -1.30 14.39
CA GLN A 32 10.07 -0.71 13.48
C GLN A 32 9.64 -0.83 12.02
N ASP A 33 9.13 -2.00 11.62
CA ASP A 33 8.65 -2.25 10.27
C ASP A 33 7.48 -1.30 9.92
N LEU A 34 6.58 -1.07 10.87
CA LEU A 34 5.47 -0.11 10.70
C LEU A 34 5.97 1.32 10.44
N LYS A 35 7.00 1.77 11.17
CA LYS A 35 7.60 3.09 10.98
C LYS A 35 8.27 3.22 9.61
N GLU A 36 8.99 2.19 9.18
CA GLU A 36 9.66 2.19 7.87
C GLU A 36 8.66 2.18 6.73
N VAL A 37 7.59 1.39 6.83
CA VAL A 37 6.49 1.38 5.86
C VAL A 37 5.79 2.74 5.81
N ALA A 38 5.52 3.35 6.96
CA ALA A 38 4.93 4.69 7.01
C ALA A 38 5.79 5.74 6.29
N LYS A 39 7.10 5.73 6.53
CA LYS A 39 8.05 6.63 5.85
C LYS A 39 8.07 6.41 4.33
N LYS A 40 8.15 5.16 3.88
CA LYS A 40 8.14 4.81 2.45
C LYS A 40 6.82 5.23 1.79
N LYS A 41 5.70 5.02 2.47
CA LYS A 41 4.38 5.43 2.00
C LYS A 41 4.27 6.95 1.87
N GLN A 42 4.76 7.70 2.86
CA GLN A 42 4.77 9.15 2.80
C GLN A 42 5.61 9.67 1.61
N ALA A 43 6.82 9.16 1.43
CA ALA A 43 7.67 9.54 0.30
C ALA A 43 7.05 9.21 -1.06
N TYR A 44 6.27 8.11 -1.16
CA TYR A 44 5.52 7.79 -2.37
C TYR A 44 4.41 8.82 -2.63
N HIS A 45 3.63 9.19 -1.62
CA HIS A 45 2.58 10.22 -1.77
C HIS A 45 3.15 11.59 -2.12
N GLU A 46 4.28 11.99 -1.54
CA GLU A 46 4.97 13.24 -1.89
C GLU A 46 5.39 13.26 -3.37
N LYS A 47 5.94 12.15 -3.88
CA LYS A 47 6.29 12.00 -5.30
C LYS A 47 5.08 12.05 -6.21
N VAL A 48 3.99 11.35 -5.85
CA VAL A 48 2.75 11.36 -6.63
C VAL A 48 2.15 12.76 -6.65
N ASN A 49 2.07 13.44 -5.51
CA ASN A 49 1.52 14.78 -5.41
C ASN A 49 2.39 15.82 -6.14
N ALA A 50 3.71 15.65 -6.17
CA ALA A 50 4.61 16.53 -6.92
C ALA A 50 4.52 16.32 -8.45
N ALA A 51 4.13 15.13 -8.90
CA ALA A 51 3.95 14.80 -10.31
C ALA A 51 2.56 15.14 -10.85
N VAL A 52 1.58 15.34 -9.96
CA VAL A 52 0.26 15.85 -10.30
C VAL A 52 0.37 17.36 -10.37
N GLU A 53 0.30 17.94 -11.57
CA GLU A 53 0.06 19.39 -11.70
C GLU A 53 -1.13 19.78 -10.82
N PRO A 54 -1.07 20.91 -10.10
CA PRO A 54 -2.14 21.31 -9.20
C PRO A 54 -3.45 21.31 -10.01
N LEU A 55 -4.34 20.38 -9.68
CA LEU A 55 -5.69 20.35 -10.23
C LEU A 55 -6.27 21.74 -9.99
N HIS A 56 -6.53 22.45 -11.08
CA HIS A 56 -7.11 23.78 -11.14
C HIS A 56 -8.08 23.97 -9.96
N GLU A 57 -7.81 24.95 -9.10
CA GLU A 57 -8.57 25.24 -7.89
C GLU A 57 -9.96 25.83 -8.21
N SER A 58 -10.67 25.34 -9.21
CA SER A 58 -12.08 25.64 -9.40
C SER A 58 -12.94 24.72 -8.54
N ARG A 59 -12.72 24.79 -7.21
CA ARG A 59 -13.72 24.30 -6.24
C ARG A 59 -14.98 25.14 -6.41
N GLY A 60 -15.95 24.60 -7.14
CA GLY A 60 -17.24 25.26 -7.43
C GLY A 60 -17.56 25.43 -8.91
N GLU A 61 -16.73 24.94 -9.85
CA GLU A 61 -17.11 24.96 -11.26
C GLU A 61 -18.20 23.92 -11.55
N ILE A 62 -19.35 24.43 -11.98
CA ILE A 62 -20.47 23.63 -12.47
C ILE A 62 -20.06 23.14 -13.86
N ILE A 63 -19.71 21.85 -14.00
CA ILE A 63 -19.44 21.27 -15.32
C ILE A 63 -20.77 21.27 -16.10
N PRO A 64 -20.91 22.04 -17.19
CA PRO A 64 -22.16 22.09 -17.92
C PRO A 64 -22.38 20.73 -18.58
N PHE A 65 -23.49 20.07 -18.23
CA PHE A 65 -23.92 18.84 -18.91
C PHE A 65 -24.43 19.21 -20.29
N ASN A 66 -23.58 19.07 -21.31
CA ASN A 66 -23.97 19.37 -22.68
C ASN A 66 -24.96 18.30 -23.13
N LYS A 67 -26.24 18.67 -23.20
CA LYS A 67 -27.31 17.77 -23.62
C LYS A 67 -27.10 17.48 -25.10
N ALA A 68 -26.64 16.26 -25.42
CA ALA A 68 -26.52 15.79 -26.79
C ALA A 68 -27.84 16.06 -27.52
N GLN A 69 -27.77 16.86 -28.58
CA GLN A 69 -28.88 17.08 -29.50
C GLN A 69 -29.09 15.76 -30.24
N ASN A 70 -30.11 15.01 -29.82
CA ASN A 70 -30.69 13.98 -30.65
C ASN A 70 -31.96 14.59 -31.27
N GLU A 71 -31.83 14.94 -32.54
CA GLU A 71 -32.92 15.14 -33.50
C GLU A 71 -33.36 13.77 -34.05
#